data_AF-A0A7S0KKT7-F1
#
_entry.id   AF-A0A7S0KKT7-F1
#
_cell.length_a   1.000
_cell.length_b   1.000
_cell.length_c   1.000
_cell.angle_alpha   90.00
_cell.angle_beta   90.00
_cell.angle_gamma   90.00
#
_symmetry.space_group_name_H-M   'P 1'
#
loop_
_entity.id
_entity.type
_entity.pdbx_description
1 polymer ?
#
loop_
_entity_poly.entity_id
_entity_poly.type
_entity_poly.pdbx_seq_one_letter_code
_entity_poly.pdbx_strand_id
1 'polypeptide(L)'
;AGRRWGAEMGDHDVTLAECVGLLSSESRERKFMGMVLVTKLVHGLDPESLRAVSEAEGFGRFLTSMLRATAVVNTAEEGEDDDLDDGLMMAMGDDERETKAEQVTASHALALAVCAALTRSPDVAADPSFQERIPIFAAAMRRANRYADLPVTAVGDACEACAAVIAAGGEGAEAIAGSLGVVAAAAAAVVAAVE
;
A
#
# COMPACT_ATOMS: atom_id res chain seq x y z
N ALA A 1 31.95 -33.01 21.73
CA ALA A 1 32.10 -31.59 21.35
C ALA A 1 31.84 -31.51 19.84
N GLY A 2 30.74 -31.02 19.31
CA GLY A 2 29.94 -29.84 19.67
C GLY A 2 29.69 -29.11 18.35
N ARG A 3 28.79 -29.64 17.51
CA ARG A 3 28.37 -28.98 16.26
C ARG A 3 27.41 -27.85 16.64
N ARG A 4 27.92 -26.63 16.64
CA ARG A 4 27.14 -25.39 16.78
C ARG A 4 26.39 -25.16 15.47
N TRP A 5 25.14 -25.59 15.42
CA TRP A 5 24.16 -25.10 14.45
C TRP A 5 23.73 -23.72 14.95
N GLY A 6 24.01 -22.69 14.17
CA GLY A 6 23.57 -21.33 14.49
C GLY A 6 24.44 -20.28 13.83
N ALA A 7 23.79 -19.48 12.99
CA ALA A 7 24.26 -18.27 12.31
C ALA A 7 25.01 -18.48 10.99
N GLU A 8 24.29 -18.82 9.92
CA GLU A 8 24.54 -18.31 8.55
C GLU A 8 23.21 -18.33 7.76
N MET A 9 22.22 -17.56 8.19
CA MET A 9 21.24 -17.01 7.25
C MET A 9 21.91 -15.73 6.75
N GLY A 10 22.74 -15.90 5.72
CA GLY A 10 23.63 -14.87 5.20
C GLY A 10 22.85 -13.62 4.85
N ASP A 11 23.43 -12.49 5.23
CA ASP A 11 23.05 -11.13 4.89
C ASP A 11 22.93 -11.02 3.36
N HIS A 12 21.75 -11.30 2.82
CA HIS A 12 21.45 -11.01 1.43
C HIS A 12 21.28 -9.50 1.34
N ASP A 13 22.32 -8.80 0.89
CA ASP A 13 22.19 -7.44 0.37
C ASP A 13 21.14 -7.49 -0.75
N VAL A 14 19.88 -7.24 -0.40
CA VAL A 14 18.78 -7.20 -1.36
C VAL A 14 19.06 -6.04 -2.30
N THR A 15 19.32 -6.38 -3.56
CA THR A 15 19.66 -5.37 -4.57
C THR A 15 18.39 -4.70 -5.10
N LEU A 16 18.50 -3.43 -5.48
CA LEU A 16 17.45 -2.71 -6.20
C LEU A 16 16.96 -3.50 -7.43
N ALA A 17 17.88 -4.14 -8.15
CA ALA A 17 17.57 -4.95 -9.33
C ALA A 17 16.70 -6.16 -9.01
N GLU A 18 16.94 -6.83 -7.88
CA GLU A 18 16.09 -7.93 -7.42
C GLU A 18 14.69 -7.44 -7.03
N CYS A 19 14.60 -6.31 -6.33
CA CYS A 19 13.33 -5.69 -5.97
C CYS A 19 12.49 -5.36 -7.22
N VAL A 20 13.08 -4.67 -8.20
CA VAL A 20 12.42 -4.35 -9.48
C VAL A 20 12.03 -5.63 -10.22
N GLY A 21 12.89 -6.64 -10.27
CA GLY A 21 12.60 -7.93 -10.91
C GLY A 21 11.43 -8.69 -10.27
N LEU A 22 11.25 -8.57 -8.95
CA LEU A 22 10.09 -9.13 -8.25
C LEU A 22 8.80 -8.37 -8.57
N LEU A 23 8.86 -7.04 -8.61
CA LEU A 23 7.71 -6.16 -8.88
C LEU A 23 7.24 -6.21 -10.34
N SER A 24 8.16 -6.46 -11.27
CA SER A 24 7.86 -6.66 -12.70
C SER A 24 7.37 -8.08 -13.02
N SER A 25 7.27 -8.98 -12.04
CA SER A 25 6.83 -10.36 -12.29
C SER A 25 5.32 -10.47 -12.45
N GLU A 26 4.83 -11.27 -13.39
CA GLU A 26 3.40 -11.62 -13.51
C GLU A 26 2.83 -12.33 -12.26
N SER A 27 3.69 -12.90 -11.41
CA SER A 27 3.26 -13.55 -10.16
C SER A 27 2.90 -12.53 -9.08
N ARG A 28 1.64 -12.56 -8.62
CA ARG A 28 1.16 -11.76 -7.48
C ARG A 28 2.00 -11.97 -6.22
N GLU A 29 2.40 -13.21 -5.93
CA GLU A 29 3.24 -13.54 -4.77
C GLU A 29 4.62 -12.88 -4.87
N ARG A 30 5.22 -12.88 -6.07
CA ARG A 30 6.49 -12.20 -6.31
C ARG A 30 6.36 -10.68 -6.18
N LYS A 31 5.28 -10.08 -6.70
CA LYS A 31 5.01 -8.65 -6.49
C LYS A 31 4.82 -8.31 -5.02
N PHE A 32 4.10 -9.15 -4.27
CA PHE A 32 3.89 -8.98 -2.84
C PHE A 32 5.22 -9.04 -2.06
N MET A 33 6.07 -10.02 -2.38
CA MET A 33 7.42 -10.09 -1.82
C MET A 33 8.26 -8.86 -2.17
N GLY A 34 8.17 -8.38 -3.41
CA GLY A 34 8.80 -7.12 -3.83
C GLY A 34 8.34 -5.93 -2.98
N MET A 35 7.04 -5.80 -2.70
CA MET A 35 6.50 -4.76 -1.82
C MET A 35 7.05 -4.84 -0.40
N VAL A 36 7.16 -6.03 0.18
CA VAL A 36 7.79 -6.23 1.50
C VAL A 36 9.27 -5.85 1.49
N LEU A 37 9.97 -6.04 0.36
CA LEU A 37 11.36 -5.60 0.24
C LEU A 37 11.47 -4.07 0.14
N VAL A 38 10.58 -3.41 -0.59
CA VAL A 38 10.54 -1.93 -0.66
C VAL A 38 10.43 -1.33 0.75
N THR A 39 9.58 -1.87 1.62
CA THR A 39 9.42 -1.35 2.98
C THR A 39 10.63 -1.59 3.88
N LYS A 40 11.47 -2.58 3.59
CA LYS A 40 12.74 -2.82 4.30
C LYS A 40 13.87 -1.93 3.79
N LEU A 41 13.88 -1.65 2.48
CA LEU A 41 14.92 -0.84 1.82
C LEU A 41 14.67 0.68 1.93
N VAL A 42 13.47 1.07 2.37
CA VAL A 42 12.93 2.43 2.51
C VAL A 42 13.96 3.50 2.93
N HIS A 43 14.80 3.24 3.94
CA HIS A 43 15.74 4.25 4.46
C HIS A 43 17.08 4.31 3.69
N GLY A 44 17.35 3.35 2.82
CA GLY A 44 18.60 3.25 2.05
C GLY A 44 18.46 3.60 0.57
N LEU A 45 17.24 3.75 0.05
CA LEU A 45 17.01 4.06 -1.36
C LEU A 45 16.98 5.58 -1.59
N ASP A 46 17.79 6.03 -2.54
CA ASP A 46 17.74 7.39 -3.08
C ASP A 46 16.49 7.61 -3.95
N PRO A 47 16.15 8.86 -4.29
CA PRO A 47 14.98 9.18 -5.11
C PRO A 47 14.94 8.53 -6.51
N GLU A 48 16.08 8.29 -7.15
CA GLU A 48 16.16 7.63 -8.47
C GLU A 48 15.85 6.13 -8.33
N SER A 49 16.37 5.51 -7.27
CA SER A 49 16.07 4.12 -6.92
C SER A 49 14.57 3.92 -6.65
N LEU A 50 13.94 4.82 -5.88
CA LEU A 50 12.49 4.78 -5.64
C LEU A 50 11.66 4.97 -6.93
N ARG A 51 12.15 5.82 -7.83
CA ARG A 51 11.55 6.00 -9.16
C ARG A 51 11.61 4.71 -9.97
N ALA A 52 12.77 4.06 -10.05
CA ALA A 52 12.91 2.77 -10.74
C ALA A 52 11.98 1.68 -10.19
N VAL A 53 11.78 1.64 -8.87
CA VAL A 53 10.78 0.75 -8.22
C VAL A 53 9.37 1.09 -8.68
N SER A 54 9.00 2.37 -8.70
CA SER A 54 7.65 2.80 -9.11
C SER A 54 7.33 2.49 -10.57
N GLU A 55 8.35 2.51 -11.44
CA GLU A 55 8.26 2.26 -12.88
C GLU A 55 8.31 0.75 -13.22
N ALA A 56 8.43 -0.13 -12.23
CA ALA A 56 8.42 -1.59 -12.44
C ALA A 56 7.15 -2.05 -13.17
N GLU A 57 7.30 -3.01 -14.10
CA GLU A 57 6.27 -3.34 -15.07
C GLU A 57 4.99 -3.86 -14.40
N GLY A 58 3.87 -3.20 -14.70
CA GLY A 58 2.56 -3.53 -14.14
C GLY A 58 2.46 -3.36 -12.62
N PHE A 59 3.47 -2.81 -11.94
CA PHE A 59 3.46 -2.64 -10.49
C PHE A 59 2.46 -1.58 -10.05
N GLY A 60 2.40 -0.44 -10.75
CA GLY A 60 1.43 0.62 -10.42
C GLY A 60 -0.02 0.13 -10.42
N ARG A 61 -0.41 -0.71 -11.39
CA ARG A 61 -1.75 -1.32 -11.44
C ARG A 61 -1.96 -2.31 -10.29
N PHE A 62 -0.97 -3.14 -10.01
CA PHE A 62 -1.01 -4.09 -8.89
C PHE A 62 -1.16 -3.36 -7.54
N LEU A 63 -0.39 -2.30 -7.32
CA LEU A 63 -0.47 -1.47 -6.11
C LEU A 63 -1.85 -0.84 -5.95
N THR A 64 -2.41 -0.27 -7.03
CA THR A 64 -3.77 0.29 -7.01
C THR A 64 -4.83 -0.79 -6.75
N SER A 65 -4.67 -1.99 -7.34
CA SER A 65 -5.55 -3.14 -7.09
C SER A 65 -5.52 -3.55 -5.61
N MET A 66 -4.33 -3.62 -5.00
CA MET A 66 -4.16 -3.93 -3.58
C MET A 66 -4.84 -2.87 -2.69
N LEU A 67 -4.63 -1.59 -2.97
CA LEU A 67 -5.30 -0.50 -2.24
C LEU A 67 -6.83 -0.60 -2.35
N ARG A 68 -7.35 -1.04 -3.50
CA ARG A 68 -8.78 -1.21 -3.75
C ARG A 68 -9.31 -2.59 -3.39
N ALA A 69 -8.50 -3.50 -2.86
CA ALA A 69 -8.96 -4.83 -2.49
C ALA A 69 -10.07 -4.73 -1.43
N THR A 70 -11.05 -5.62 -1.51
CA THR A 70 -12.02 -5.88 -0.43
C THR A 70 -11.87 -7.33 0.01
N ALA A 71 -12.29 -7.65 1.22
CA ALA A 71 -12.25 -9.03 1.77
C ALA A 71 -12.97 -10.07 0.88
N VAL A 72 -13.77 -9.59 -0.08
CA VAL A 72 -14.59 -10.38 -0.98
C VAL A 72 -13.89 -10.71 -2.32
N VAL A 73 -12.89 -9.93 -2.77
CA VAL A 73 -12.46 -9.92 -4.20
C VAL A 73 -11.21 -10.76 -4.52
N ASN A 74 -10.70 -11.60 -3.59
CA ASN A 74 -9.49 -12.39 -3.88
C ASN A 74 -9.72 -13.73 -4.61
N THR A 75 -10.92 -14.03 -5.09
CA THR A 75 -11.11 -15.09 -6.10
C THR A 75 -11.15 -14.47 -7.48
N ALA A 76 -9.99 -14.33 -8.10
CA ALA A 76 -9.87 -13.85 -9.46
C ALA A 76 -10.60 -14.79 -10.45
N GLU A 77 -11.69 -14.31 -11.02
CA GLU A 77 -11.86 -14.35 -12.48
C GLU A 77 -11.87 -12.90 -12.95
N GLU A 78 -10.97 -12.57 -13.88
CA GLU A 78 -10.89 -11.26 -14.52
C GLU A 78 -12.13 -11.07 -15.41
N GLY A 79 -13.13 -10.33 -14.91
CA GLY A 79 -14.31 -9.98 -15.67
C GLY A 79 -15.16 -8.93 -14.95
N GLU A 80 -15.28 -7.77 -15.60
CA GLU A 80 -16.31 -6.72 -15.50
C GLU A 80 -17.07 -6.46 -14.18
N ASP A 81 -16.97 -5.20 -13.75
CA ASP A 81 -17.99 -4.29 -13.22
C ASP A 81 -19.03 -4.72 -12.18
N ASP A 82 -19.12 -3.84 -11.18
CA ASP A 82 -20.27 -3.41 -10.38
C ASP A 82 -21.15 -4.47 -9.68
N ASP A 83 -21.18 -4.31 -8.36
CA ASP A 83 -22.19 -4.82 -7.43
C ASP A 83 -22.49 -6.31 -7.53
N LEU A 84 -21.93 -7.08 -6.58
CA LEU A 84 -22.52 -8.22 -5.86
C LEU A 84 -21.40 -9.18 -5.45
N ASP A 85 -21.14 -9.34 -4.15
CA ASP A 85 -20.86 -10.67 -3.58
C ASP A 85 -20.92 -10.73 -2.03
N ASP A 86 -22.01 -10.22 -1.42
CA ASP A 86 -22.32 -10.51 -0.01
C ASP A 86 -22.67 -12.00 0.21
N GLY A 87 -23.00 -12.73 -0.87
CA GLY A 87 -23.44 -14.12 -0.84
C GLY A 87 -22.32 -15.12 -0.53
N LEU A 88 -21.12 -14.92 -1.08
CA LEU A 88 -19.98 -15.81 -0.84
C LEU A 88 -19.38 -15.65 0.56
N MET A 89 -19.43 -14.43 1.13
CA MET A 89 -19.11 -14.25 2.55
C MET A 89 -20.06 -15.08 3.40
N MET A 90 -21.38 -15.00 3.19
CA MET A 90 -22.38 -15.76 3.96
C MET A 90 -22.19 -17.29 3.90
N ALA A 91 -21.50 -17.81 2.87
CA ALA A 91 -21.18 -19.24 2.73
C ALA A 91 -19.90 -19.69 3.45
N MET A 92 -18.98 -18.76 3.79
CA MET A 92 -17.76 -19.04 4.57
C MET A 92 -18.08 -19.16 6.06
N GLY A 93 -17.32 -19.98 6.79
CA GLY A 93 -17.37 -19.99 8.25
C GLY A 93 -16.85 -18.67 8.84
N ASP A 94 -17.29 -18.32 10.04
CA ASP A 94 -16.92 -17.04 10.68
C ASP A 94 -15.38 -16.89 10.82
N ASP A 95 -14.68 -17.96 11.19
CA ASP A 95 -13.21 -17.99 11.29
C ASP A 95 -12.50 -17.74 9.94
N GLU A 96 -13.07 -18.22 8.83
CA GLU A 96 -12.52 -18.01 7.48
C GLU A 96 -12.74 -16.57 7.00
N ARG A 97 -13.84 -15.94 7.42
CA ARG A 97 -14.09 -14.52 7.13
C ARG A 97 -13.13 -13.63 7.88
N GLU A 98 -12.93 -13.90 9.17
CA GLU A 98 -12.03 -13.13 10.03
C GLU A 98 -10.60 -13.18 9.49
N THR A 99 -10.08 -14.37 9.19
CA THR A 99 -8.73 -14.52 8.62
C THR A 99 -8.56 -13.82 7.27
N LYS A 100 -9.58 -13.84 6.39
CA LYS A 100 -9.55 -13.08 5.13
C LYS A 100 -9.58 -11.57 5.36
N ALA A 101 -10.39 -11.08 6.31
CA ALA A 101 -10.44 -9.67 6.65
C ALA A 101 -9.09 -9.16 7.20
N GLU A 102 -8.45 -9.95 8.07
CA GLU A 102 -7.10 -9.67 8.56
C GLU A 102 -6.07 -9.62 7.41
N GLN A 103 -6.12 -10.58 6.49
CA GLN A 103 -5.22 -10.62 5.34
C GLN A 103 -5.38 -9.39 4.43
N VAL A 104 -6.62 -8.97 4.18
CA VAL A 104 -6.90 -7.76 3.38
C VAL A 104 -6.44 -6.51 4.11
N THR A 105 -6.66 -6.42 5.42
CA THR A 105 -6.17 -5.30 6.23
C THR A 105 -4.64 -5.21 6.21
N ALA A 106 -3.93 -6.33 6.36
CA ALA A 106 -2.48 -6.39 6.24
C ALA A 106 -1.99 -5.99 4.83
N SER A 107 -2.75 -6.38 3.80
CA SER A 107 -2.47 -6.02 2.41
C SER A 107 -2.63 -4.51 2.16
N HIS A 108 -3.67 -3.88 2.72
CA HIS A 108 -3.85 -2.43 2.68
C HIS A 108 -2.74 -1.70 3.41
N ALA A 109 -2.38 -2.15 4.61
CA ALA A 109 -1.30 -1.56 5.39
C ALA A 109 0.03 -1.60 4.63
N LEU A 110 0.38 -2.75 4.03
CA LEU A 110 1.59 -2.88 3.22
C LEU A 110 1.54 -1.94 1.99
N ALA A 111 0.40 -1.86 1.31
CA ALA A 111 0.26 -0.99 0.14
C ALA A 111 0.40 0.50 0.49
N LEU A 112 -0.12 0.93 1.64
CA LEU A 112 0.05 2.30 2.13
C LEU A 112 1.50 2.59 2.52
N ALA A 113 2.16 1.67 3.22
CA ALA A 113 3.59 1.78 3.56
C ALA A 113 4.47 1.90 2.29
N VAL A 114 4.15 1.14 1.24
CA VAL A 114 4.83 1.26 -0.06
C VAL A 114 4.53 2.59 -0.73
N CYS A 115 3.30 3.10 -0.66
CA CYS A 115 2.99 4.43 -1.19
C CYS A 115 3.84 5.51 -0.48
N ALA A 116 3.86 5.50 0.85
CA ALA A 116 4.65 6.44 1.65
C ALA A 116 6.13 6.36 1.29
N ALA A 117 6.65 5.15 1.11
CA ALA A 117 8.03 4.91 0.68
C ALA A 117 8.35 5.56 -0.66
N LEU A 118 7.54 5.29 -1.67
CA LEU A 118 7.74 5.74 -3.04
C LEU A 118 7.62 7.25 -3.18
N THR A 119 6.67 7.86 -2.47
CA THR A 119 6.43 9.31 -2.51
C THR A 119 7.54 10.15 -1.86
N ARG A 120 8.55 9.53 -1.25
CA ARG A 120 9.78 10.24 -0.87
C ARG A 120 10.60 10.69 -2.09
N SER A 121 10.38 10.08 -3.25
CA SER A 121 10.87 10.62 -4.52
C SER A 121 9.88 11.68 -5.04
N PRO A 122 10.31 12.94 -5.21
CA PRO A 122 9.43 14.01 -5.71
C PRO A 122 8.83 13.71 -7.08
N ASP A 123 9.61 13.06 -7.97
CA ASP A 123 9.15 12.65 -9.30
C ASP A 123 7.97 11.67 -9.19
N VAL A 124 8.06 10.71 -8.27
CA VAL A 124 7.00 9.73 -8.04
C VAL A 124 5.79 10.37 -7.35
N ALA A 125 6.01 11.27 -6.41
CA ALA A 125 4.93 12.00 -5.74
C ALA A 125 4.17 12.93 -6.69
N ALA A 126 4.85 13.51 -7.68
CA ALA A 126 4.25 14.36 -8.71
C ALA A 126 3.50 13.56 -9.78
N ASP A 127 3.72 12.24 -9.87
CA ASP A 127 3.12 11.41 -10.91
C ASP A 127 1.58 11.42 -10.84
N PRO A 128 0.86 11.59 -11.97
CA PRO A 128 -0.60 11.63 -12.00
C PRO A 128 -1.27 10.40 -11.35
N SER A 129 -0.66 9.21 -11.47
CA SER A 129 -1.20 7.99 -10.87
C SER A 129 -1.24 8.03 -9.34
N PHE A 130 -0.37 8.83 -8.70
CA PHE A 130 -0.41 9.07 -7.27
C PHE A 130 -1.43 10.15 -6.89
N GLN A 131 -1.65 11.16 -7.74
CA GLN A 131 -2.73 12.14 -7.54
C GLN A 131 -4.11 11.45 -7.58
N GLU A 132 -4.30 10.49 -8.48
CA GLU A 132 -5.52 9.66 -8.55
C GLU A 132 -5.77 8.83 -7.28
N ARG A 133 -4.74 8.65 -6.43
CA ARG A 133 -4.84 7.92 -5.16
C ARG A 133 -5.17 8.81 -3.95
N ILE A 134 -5.22 10.14 -4.10
CA ILE A 134 -5.61 11.05 -3.01
C ILE A 134 -6.94 10.64 -2.34
N PRO A 135 -8.01 10.25 -3.07
CA PRO A 135 -9.23 9.77 -2.44
C PRO A 135 -9.06 8.51 -1.59
N ILE A 136 -8.17 7.62 -2.01
CA ILE A 136 -7.83 6.39 -1.27
C ILE A 136 -7.13 6.76 0.04
N PHE A 137 -6.13 7.63 -0.01
CA PHE A 137 -5.43 8.08 1.20
C PHE A 137 -6.38 8.79 2.17
N ALA A 138 -7.26 9.65 1.67
CA ALA A 138 -8.26 10.34 2.49
C ALA A 138 -9.24 9.35 3.16
N ALA A 139 -9.65 8.28 2.47
CA ALA A 139 -10.49 7.23 3.05
C ALA A 139 -9.73 6.42 4.11
N ALA A 140 -8.46 6.08 3.87
CA ALA A 140 -7.62 5.40 4.83
C ALA A 140 -7.40 6.22 6.11
N MET A 141 -7.16 7.53 5.99
CA MET A 141 -7.02 8.44 7.14
C MET A 141 -8.26 8.44 8.04
N ARG A 142 -9.45 8.35 7.43
CA ARG A 142 -10.73 8.31 8.15
C ARG A 142 -11.08 6.91 8.66
N ARG A 143 -10.30 5.90 8.30
CA ARG A 143 -10.67 4.49 8.46
C ARG A 143 -12.08 4.22 7.92
N ALA A 144 -12.39 4.79 6.76
CA ALA A 144 -13.71 4.64 6.17
C ALA A 144 -13.86 3.30 5.44
N ASN A 145 -15.02 2.66 5.58
CA ASN A 145 -15.40 1.46 4.84
C ASN A 145 -14.37 0.33 5.00
N ARG A 146 -13.71 -0.07 3.90
CA ARG A 146 -12.69 -1.14 3.84
C ARG A 146 -11.44 -0.89 4.69
N TYR A 147 -11.27 0.33 5.21
CA TYR A 147 -10.13 0.73 6.02
C TYR A 147 -10.47 0.84 7.52
N ALA A 148 -11.65 0.38 7.95
CA ALA A 148 -12.13 0.49 9.33
C ALA A 148 -11.11 -0.02 10.36
N ASP A 149 -10.47 -1.14 10.05
CA ASP A 149 -9.57 -1.84 10.97
C ASP A 149 -8.08 -1.53 10.72
N LEU A 150 -7.77 -0.49 9.94
CA LEU A 150 -6.37 -0.14 9.67
C LEU A 150 -5.60 0.21 10.96
N PRO A 151 -4.40 -0.34 11.17
CA PRO A 151 -3.55 0.07 12.29
C PRO A 151 -3.14 1.54 12.15
N VAL A 152 -2.84 2.20 13.28
CA VAL A 152 -2.45 3.63 13.33
C VAL A 152 -1.23 3.91 12.44
N THR A 153 -0.30 2.96 12.34
CA THR A 153 0.87 3.06 11.48
C THR A 153 0.49 3.21 10.00
N ALA A 154 -0.45 2.41 9.51
CA ALA A 154 -0.93 2.49 8.12
C ALA A 154 -1.68 3.80 7.84
N VAL A 155 -2.39 4.34 8.84
CA VAL A 155 -3.00 5.66 8.77
C VAL A 155 -1.92 6.76 8.67
N GLY A 156 -0.82 6.61 9.41
CA GLY A 156 0.37 7.47 9.30
C GLY A 156 1.00 7.41 7.91
N ASP A 157 1.17 6.21 7.35
CA ASP A 157 1.68 6.02 5.98
C ASP A 157 0.78 6.71 4.95
N ALA A 158 -0.55 6.64 5.11
CA ALA A 158 -1.48 7.37 4.26
C ALA A 158 -1.32 8.90 4.37
N CYS A 159 -1.08 9.41 5.58
CA CYS A 159 -0.80 10.83 5.82
C CYS A 159 0.49 11.27 5.13
N GLU A 160 1.58 10.51 5.30
CA GLU A 160 2.88 10.80 4.68
C GLU A 160 2.78 10.80 3.15
N ALA A 161 2.19 9.75 2.58
CA ALA A 161 2.01 9.65 1.13
C ALA A 161 1.18 10.80 0.57
N CYS A 162 0.05 11.11 1.20
CA CYS A 162 -0.85 12.15 0.72
C CYS A 162 -0.22 13.54 0.83
N ALA A 163 0.49 13.84 1.92
CA ALA A 163 1.19 15.11 2.09
C ALA A 163 2.27 15.31 1.01
N ALA A 164 3.06 14.26 0.72
CA ALA A 164 4.07 14.32 -0.33
C ALA A 164 3.45 14.54 -1.72
N VAL A 165 2.36 13.84 -2.05
CA VAL A 165 1.65 14.00 -3.32
C VAL A 165 1.04 15.39 -3.48
N ILE A 166 0.44 15.95 -2.42
CA ILE A 166 -0.08 17.33 -2.48
C ILE A 166 1.04 18.33 -2.68
N ALA A 167 2.15 18.17 -1.94
CA ALA A 167 3.30 19.07 -2.04
C ALA A 167 3.97 19.03 -3.43
N ALA A 168 3.98 17.88 -4.09
CA ALA A 168 4.61 17.70 -5.40
C ALA A 168 3.65 17.93 -6.59
N GLY A 169 2.35 17.67 -6.41
CA GLY A 169 1.34 17.65 -7.48
C GLY A 169 0.73 19.01 -7.86
N GLY A 170 1.05 20.07 -7.12
CA GLY A 170 0.59 21.44 -7.40
C GLY A 170 -0.92 21.63 -7.30
N GLU A 171 -1.47 22.62 -8.01
CA GLU A 171 -2.87 23.08 -7.88
C GLU A 171 -3.91 21.97 -8.08
N GLY A 172 -3.63 20.99 -8.95
CA GLY A 172 -4.54 19.87 -9.20
C GLY A 172 -4.70 18.96 -7.99
N ALA A 173 -3.59 18.56 -7.38
CA ALA A 173 -3.60 17.74 -6.16
C ALA A 173 -4.21 18.51 -4.98
N GLU A 174 -3.93 19.81 -4.85
CA GLU A 174 -4.52 20.68 -3.83
C GLU A 174 -6.04 20.79 -3.97
N ALA A 175 -6.57 20.95 -5.19
CA ALA A 175 -8.00 21.03 -5.44
C ALA A 175 -8.72 19.73 -5.04
N ILE A 176 -8.16 18.58 -5.39
CA ILE A 176 -8.69 17.26 -5.00
C ILE A 176 -8.67 17.14 -3.47
N ALA A 177 -7.53 17.42 -2.83
CA ALA A 177 -7.37 17.32 -1.38
C ALA A 177 -8.32 18.25 -0.61
N GLY A 178 -8.51 19.48 -1.12
CA GLY A 178 -9.44 20.46 -0.58
C GLY A 178 -10.89 19.98 -0.66
N SER A 179 -11.31 19.48 -1.83
CA SER A 179 -12.68 18.95 -2.02
C SER A 179 -13.00 17.76 -1.10
N LEU A 180 -11.97 16.96 -0.80
CA LEU A 180 -12.09 15.80 0.06
C LEU A 180 -11.90 16.13 1.53
N GLY A 181 -11.47 17.33 1.92
CA GLY A 181 -11.20 17.66 3.33
C GLY A 181 -10.05 16.86 3.95
N VAL A 182 -8.95 16.67 3.22
CA VAL A 182 -7.78 15.87 3.66
C VAL A 182 -7.17 16.41 4.95
N VAL A 183 -7.06 17.73 5.12
CA VAL A 183 -6.50 18.34 6.34
C VAL A 183 -7.31 17.95 7.58
N ALA A 184 -8.64 17.98 7.47
CA ALA A 184 -9.52 17.57 8.56
C ALA A 184 -9.39 16.06 8.86
N ALA A 185 -9.24 15.23 7.83
CA ALA A 185 -9.01 13.79 8.00
C ALA A 185 -7.69 13.50 8.70
N ALA A 186 -6.59 14.14 8.29
CA ALA A 186 -5.29 14.00 8.92
C ALA A 186 -5.31 14.47 10.38
N ALA A 187 -5.97 15.60 10.67
CA ALA A 187 -6.10 16.09 12.04
C ALA A 187 -6.86 15.10 12.94
N ALA A 188 -7.98 14.55 12.45
CA ALA A 188 -8.74 13.55 13.19
C ALA A 188 -7.94 12.26 13.42
N ALA A 189 -7.18 11.82 12.42
CA ALA A 189 -6.30 10.66 12.52
C ALA A 189 -5.22 10.84 13.60
N VAL A 190 -4.63 12.04 13.71
CA VAL A 190 -3.63 12.35 14.75
C VAL A 190 -4.26 12.32 16.14
N VAL A 191 -5.47 12.85 16.32
CA VAL A 191 -6.17 12.79 17.61
C VAL A 191 -6.41 11.34 18.02
N ALA A 192 -6.94 10.52 17.11
CA ALA A 192 -7.21 9.10 17.38
C ALA A 192 -5.95 8.25 17.62
N ALA A 193 -4.76 8.75 17.28
CA ALA A 193 -3.49 8.06 17.52
C ALA A 193 -2.89 8.33 18.91
N VAL A 194 -3.38 9.35 19.62
CA VAL A 194 -2.87 9.80 20.92
C VAL A 194 -3.80 9.40 22.07
N GLU A 195 -5.04 9.01 21.78
CA GLU A 195 -6.00 8.42 22.71
C GLU A 195 -5.74 6.92 22.95
#